data_AF-A0A8J3XRC9-F1
#
_entry.id   AF-A0A8J3XRC9-F1
#
_cell.length_a   1.000
_cell.length_b   1.000
_cell.length_c   1.000
_cell.angle_alpha   90.00
_cell.angle_beta   90.00
_cell.angle_gamma   90.00
#
_symmetry.space_group_name_H-M   'P 1'
#
loop_
_entity.id
_entity.type
_entity.pdbx_description
1 polymer ?
#
loop_
_entity_poly.entity_id
_entity_poly.type
_entity_poly.pdbx_seq_one_letter_code
_entity_poly.pdbx_strand_id
1 'polypeptide(L)'
;MSRPSIFEFAGGEQAFLALAAAHHERCLRDPVLNHPFSHPGHPRHVERLASYWAEVFGGPTLYSQSCGGHSAMLGIHAGQGAEHDLGERFVRCFVQAADDAGLPDDPDFRAALRSYMEWAVGEVVSYSPRGSQVAPSLPVPRWSWEGLADIKTDTRTDTRTDTGAASQVVSDTP
;
A
#
# COMPACT_ATOMS: atom_id res chain seq x y z
N MET A 1 20.28 -6.90 13.30
CA MET A 1 18.80 -6.82 13.33
C MET A 1 18.36 -6.18 12.03
N SER A 2 17.33 -6.70 11.37
CA SER A 2 16.79 -6.07 10.15
C SER A 2 16.12 -4.74 10.49
N ARG A 3 16.18 -3.77 9.58
CA ARG A 3 15.42 -2.51 9.70
C ARG A 3 13.92 -2.84 9.78
N PRO A 4 13.14 -2.18 10.66
CA PRO A 4 11.68 -2.36 10.69
C PRO A 4 11.07 -1.94 9.34
N SER A 5 9.88 -2.44 9.03
CA SER A 5 9.11 -1.93 7.88
C SER A 5 8.79 -0.43 8.05
N ILE A 6 8.47 0.25 6.95
CA ILE A 6 8.01 1.64 6.99
C ILE A 6 6.72 1.74 7.83
N PHE A 7 5.84 0.74 7.75
CA PHE A 7 4.65 0.63 8.58
C PHE A 7 4.96 0.63 10.09
N GLU A 8 5.86 -0.25 10.52
CA GLU A 8 6.25 -0.34 11.93
C GLU A 8 6.97 0.93 12.40
N PHE A 9 7.89 1.45 11.58
CA PHE A 9 8.63 2.67 11.90
C PHE A 9 7.72 3.90 12.04
N ALA A 10 6.66 4.00 11.22
CA ALA A 10 5.70 5.09 11.29
C ALA A 10 4.85 5.08 12.58
N GLY A 11 4.73 3.94 13.27
CA GLY A 11 3.83 3.76 14.41
C GLY A 11 2.57 2.93 14.08
N GLY A 12 2.57 2.19 12.98
CA GLY A 12 1.54 1.23 12.63
C GLY A 12 0.21 1.85 12.18
N GLU A 13 -0.89 1.15 12.43
CA GLU A 13 -2.21 1.47 11.85
C GLU A 13 -2.71 2.88 12.21
N GLN A 14 -2.52 3.30 13.46
CA GLN A 14 -2.96 4.63 13.91
C GLN A 14 -2.21 5.76 13.20
N ALA A 15 -0.93 5.56 12.88
CA ALA A 15 -0.14 6.53 12.13
C ALA A 15 -0.66 6.69 10.69
N PHE A 16 -1.01 5.58 10.03
CA PHE A 16 -1.59 5.63 8.69
C PHE A 16 -3.01 6.18 8.65
N LEU A 17 -3.79 5.95 9.70
CA LEU A 17 -5.11 6.57 9.84
C LEU A 17 -4.98 8.09 10.02
N ALA A 18 -4.05 8.56 10.85
CA ALA A 18 -3.77 9.98 11.02
C ALA A 18 -3.27 10.62 9.72
N LEU A 19 -2.36 9.95 9.01
CA LEU A 19 -1.86 10.39 7.70
C LEU A 19 -2.98 10.52 6.66
N ALA A 20 -3.84 9.52 6.54
CA ALA A 20 -4.96 9.53 5.60
C ALA A 20 -5.97 10.65 5.93
N ALA A 21 -6.27 10.86 7.22
CA ALA A 21 -7.15 11.93 7.66
C ALA A 21 -6.57 13.32 7.32
N ALA A 22 -5.31 13.56 7.67
CA ALA A 22 -4.63 14.83 7.38
C ALA A 22 -4.51 15.08 5.86
N HIS A 23 -4.20 14.04 5.09
CA HIS A 23 -4.12 14.14 3.63
C HIS A 23 -5.46 14.51 3.01
N HIS A 24 -6.53 13.81 3.42
CA HIS A 24 -7.87 14.08 2.95
C HIS A 24 -8.30 15.53 3.27
N GLU A 25 -8.01 16.00 4.48
CA GLU A 25 -8.31 17.38 4.89
C GLU A 25 -7.55 18.41 4.05
N ARG A 26 -6.28 18.15 3.72
CA ARG A 26 -5.50 19.00 2.80
C ARG A 26 -6.07 18.98 1.38
N CYS A 27 -6.46 17.83 0.87
CA CYS A 27 -7.08 17.71 -0.47
C CYS A 27 -8.41 18.49 -0.55
N LEU A 28 -9.23 18.47 0.50
CA LEU A 28 -10.46 19.26 0.58
C LEU A 28 -10.20 20.78 0.61
N ARG A 29 -9.05 21.21 1.12
CA ARG A 29 -8.65 22.64 1.18
C ARG A 29 -7.93 23.11 -0.08
N ASP A 30 -7.38 22.22 -0.91
CA ASP A 30 -6.72 22.61 -2.14
C ASP A 30 -7.75 23.03 -3.21
N PRO A 31 -7.55 24.17 -3.89
CA PRO A 31 -8.55 24.75 -4.79
C PRO A 31 -8.89 23.89 -6.01
N VAL A 32 -8.02 22.93 -6.38
CA VAL A 32 -8.22 22.05 -7.54
C VAL A 32 -8.55 20.63 -7.08
N LEU A 33 -7.82 20.09 -6.09
CA LEU A 33 -8.09 18.75 -5.57
C LEU A 33 -9.43 18.64 -4.84
N ASN A 34 -9.99 19.73 -4.32
CA ASN A 34 -11.26 19.63 -3.61
C ASN A 34 -12.35 19.01 -4.48
N HIS A 35 -12.35 19.23 -5.80
CA HIS A 35 -13.43 18.80 -6.67
C HIS A 35 -13.58 17.26 -6.65
N PRO A 36 -12.54 16.46 -6.96
CA PRO A 36 -12.64 15.01 -6.84
C PRO A 36 -12.86 14.50 -5.41
N PHE A 37 -12.48 15.27 -4.38
CA PHE A 37 -12.57 14.86 -2.97
C PHE A 37 -13.87 15.29 -2.26
N SER A 38 -14.60 16.27 -2.78
CA SER A 38 -15.82 16.83 -2.17
C SER A 38 -17.08 16.06 -2.53
N HIS A 39 -17.03 15.22 -3.56
CA HIS A 39 -18.14 14.34 -3.89
C HIS A 39 -18.26 13.24 -2.83
N PRO A 40 -19.48 12.84 -2.42
CA PRO A 40 -19.66 11.75 -1.48
C PRO A 40 -19.13 10.46 -2.09
N GLY A 41 -17.89 10.12 -1.75
CA GLY A 41 -17.27 8.84 -2.05
C GLY A 41 -17.81 7.75 -1.12
N HIS A 42 -17.01 6.71 -0.91
CA HIS A 42 -17.35 5.69 0.08
C HIS A 42 -17.37 6.31 1.49
N PRO A 43 -18.37 6.02 2.35
CA PRO A 43 -18.47 6.62 3.70
C PRO A 43 -17.25 6.37 4.60
N ARG A 44 -16.51 5.28 4.33
CA ARG A 44 -15.25 4.91 4.99
C ARG A 44 -14.02 5.18 4.11
N HIS A 45 -14.01 6.26 3.33
CA HIS A 45 -12.95 6.53 2.37
C HIS A 45 -11.58 6.68 3.06
N VAL A 46 -11.52 7.41 4.18
CA VAL A 46 -10.28 7.65 4.94
C VAL A 46 -9.71 6.34 5.48
N GLU A 47 -10.54 5.47 6.07
CA GLU A 47 -10.09 4.18 6.62
C GLU A 47 -9.61 3.23 5.52
N ARG A 48 -10.27 3.25 4.36
CA ARG A 48 -9.83 2.45 3.20
C ARG A 48 -8.51 2.96 2.63
N LEU A 49 -8.32 4.28 2.56
CA LEU A 49 -7.06 4.88 2.12
C LEU A 49 -5.91 4.56 3.10
N ALA A 50 -6.17 4.68 4.40
CA ALA A 50 -5.22 4.29 5.44
C ALA A 50 -4.83 2.80 5.34
N SER A 51 -5.82 1.92 5.15
CA SER A 51 -5.57 0.49 4.99
C SER A 51 -4.75 0.16 3.75
N TYR A 52 -5.00 0.87 2.64
CA TYR A 52 -4.24 0.70 1.40
C TYR A 52 -2.77 1.09 1.59
N TRP A 53 -2.50 2.28 2.13
CA TRP A 53 -1.13 2.71 2.38
C TRP A 53 -0.43 1.87 3.45
N ALA A 54 -1.11 1.50 4.53
CA ALA A 54 -0.56 0.60 5.53
C ALA A 54 -0.10 -0.72 4.89
N GLU A 55 -0.93 -1.32 4.03
CA GLU A 55 -0.58 -2.54 3.30
C GLU A 55 0.64 -2.32 2.38
N VAL A 56 0.69 -1.22 1.63
CA VAL A 56 1.84 -0.89 0.78
C VAL A 56 3.15 -0.88 1.56
N PHE A 57 3.15 -0.26 2.74
CA PHE A 57 4.35 -0.05 3.54
C PHE A 57 4.72 -1.19 4.50
N GLY A 58 4.13 -2.38 4.29
CA GLY A 58 4.47 -3.60 5.02
C GLY A 58 3.50 -3.97 6.15
N GLY A 59 2.37 -3.27 6.27
CA GLY A 59 1.31 -3.59 7.21
C GLY A 59 0.38 -4.73 6.77
N PRO A 60 -0.68 -5.00 7.56
CA PRO A 60 -1.67 -6.04 7.30
C PRO A 60 -2.38 -5.91 5.94
N THR A 61 -2.81 -7.03 5.34
CA THR A 61 -3.46 -7.06 4.02
C THR A 61 -4.95 -6.74 4.02
N LEU A 62 -5.38 -5.82 4.89
CA LEU A 62 -6.81 -5.51 5.12
C LEU A 62 -7.48 -4.92 3.88
N TYR A 63 -6.75 -4.12 3.09
CA TYR A 63 -7.29 -3.52 1.88
C TYR A 63 -7.51 -4.58 0.81
N SER A 64 -6.51 -5.43 0.54
CA SER A 64 -6.68 -6.55 -0.40
C SER A 64 -7.83 -7.46 -0.02
N GLN A 65 -7.98 -7.78 1.28
CA GLN A 65 -9.03 -8.68 1.77
C GLN A 65 -10.45 -8.08 1.67
N SER A 66 -10.60 -6.77 1.90
CA SER A 66 -11.91 -6.15 2.07
C SER A 66 -12.31 -5.19 0.95
N CYS A 67 -11.36 -4.76 0.12
CA CYS A 67 -11.53 -3.65 -0.82
C CYS A 67 -11.17 -4.02 -2.27
N GLY A 68 -10.78 -5.26 -2.56
CA GLY A 68 -10.51 -5.73 -3.92
C GLY A 68 -9.10 -5.48 -4.45
N GLY A 69 -8.16 -5.09 -3.59
CA GLY A 69 -6.73 -4.95 -3.93
C GLY A 69 -6.41 -3.83 -4.92
N HIS A 70 -5.22 -3.89 -5.52
CA HIS A 70 -4.69 -2.81 -6.37
C HIS A 70 -5.57 -2.54 -7.59
N SER A 71 -6.12 -3.58 -8.21
CA SER A 71 -7.06 -3.41 -9.33
C SER A 71 -8.28 -2.57 -8.96
N ALA A 72 -8.84 -2.77 -7.77
CA ALA A 72 -9.98 -1.97 -7.31
C ALA A 72 -9.58 -0.51 -7.05
N MET A 73 -8.38 -0.27 -6.52
CA MET A 73 -7.84 1.09 -6.34
C MET A 73 -7.67 1.78 -7.71
N LEU A 74 -6.97 1.15 -8.65
CA LEU A 74 -6.78 1.71 -10.00
C LEU A 74 -8.12 1.90 -10.72
N GLY A 75 -9.08 0.99 -10.53
CA GLY A 75 -10.41 1.08 -11.12
C GLY A 75 -11.21 2.31 -10.68
N ILE A 76 -10.98 2.83 -9.47
CA ILE A 76 -11.60 4.10 -9.00
C ILE A 76 -11.08 5.28 -9.83
N HIS A 77 -9.81 5.26 -10.21
CA HIS A 77 -9.14 6.37 -10.90
C HIS A 77 -9.12 6.24 -12.43
N ALA A 78 -9.32 5.02 -12.95
CA ALA A 78 -9.25 4.75 -14.37
C ALA A 78 -10.33 5.51 -15.16
N GLY A 79 -9.95 6.05 -16.31
CA GLY A 79 -10.88 6.69 -17.25
C GLY A 79 -11.48 8.04 -16.78
N GLN A 80 -11.02 8.59 -15.66
CA GLN A 80 -11.55 9.84 -15.10
C GLN A 80 -11.11 11.10 -15.86
N GLY A 81 -10.10 11.00 -16.75
CA GLY A 81 -9.60 12.13 -17.52
C GLY A 81 -8.95 13.21 -16.64
N ALA A 82 -8.03 12.81 -15.78
CA ALA A 82 -7.36 13.69 -14.82
C ALA A 82 -6.67 14.89 -15.51
N GLU A 83 -6.83 16.07 -14.92
CA GLU A 83 -6.14 17.29 -15.33
C GLU A 83 -4.63 17.24 -14.99
N HIS A 84 -3.83 18.03 -15.70
CA HIS A 84 -2.38 17.91 -15.72
C HIS A 84 -1.68 18.19 -14.37
N ASP A 85 -2.28 18.95 -13.44
CA ASP A 85 -1.64 19.32 -12.17
C ASP A 85 -2.18 18.58 -10.93
N LEU A 86 -3.22 17.74 -11.06
CA LEU A 86 -3.82 17.02 -9.94
C LEU A 86 -2.80 16.12 -9.23
N GLY A 87 -1.96 15.42 -9.99
CA GLY A 87 -0.96 14.51 -9.44
C GLY A 87 0.07 15.21 -8.56
N GLU A 88 0.65 16.30 -9.04
CA GLU A 88 1.64 17.08 -8.29
C GLU A 88 1.04 17.65 -6.99
N ARG A 89 -0.19 18.17 -7.07
CA ARG A 89 -0.92 18.67 -5.89
C ARG A 89 -1.14 17.55 -4.88
N PHE A 90 -1.51 16.35 -5.33
CA PHE A 90 -1.76 15.21 -4.45
C PHE A 90 -0.49 14.82 -3.68
N VAL A 91 0.66 14.76 -4.39
CA VAL A 91 1.98 14.52 -3.78
C VAL A 91 2.29 15.60 -2.74
N ARG A 92 2.09 16.88 -3.09
CA ARG A 92 2.33 18.00 -2.16
C ARG A 92 1.47 17.88 -0.90
N CYS A 93 0.17 17.62 -1.04
CA CYS A 93 -0.73 17.41 0.09
C CYS A 93 -0.26 16.24 0.95
N PHE A 94 0.20 15.14 0.36
CA PHE A 94 0.65 13.95 1.08
C PHE A 94 1.91 14.20 1.92
N VAL A 95 2.90 14.87 1.32
CA VAL A 95 4.14 15.22 2.02
C VAL A 95 3.84 16.11 3.22
N GLN A 96 2.99 17.12 3.06
CA GLN A 96 2.65 18.03 4.16
C GLN A 96 1.75 17.35 5.21
N ALA A 97 0.89 16.41 4.80
CA ALA A 97 0.06 15.64 5.71
C ALA A 97 0.88 14.72 6.63
N ALA A 98 2.06 14.28 6.18
CA ALA A 98 2.97 13.51 7.03
C ALA A 98 3.51 14.34 8.22
N ASP A 99 3.63 15.66 8.06
CA ASP A 99 3.95 16.57 9.17
C ASP A 99 2.75 16.75 10.11
N ASP A 100 1.56 17.02 9.56
CA ASP A 100 0.34 17.20 10.36
C ASP A 100 -0.03 15.96 11.17
N ALA A 101 0.22 14.78 10.61
CA ALA A 101 -0.02 13.51 11.27
C ALA A 101 1.03 13.16 12.35
N GLY A 102 2.06 14.00 12.53
CA GLY A 102 3.10 13.79 13.52
C GLY A 102 3.99 12.59 13.22
N LEU A 103 4.17 12.22 11.94
CA LEU A 103 5.05 11.11 11.59
C LEU A 103 6.52 11.46 11.90
N PRO A 104 7.42 10.47 12.06
CA PRO A 104 8.84 10.73 12.30
C PRO A 104 9.46 11.64 11.23
N ASP A 105 10.33 12.57 11.61
CA ASP A 105 11.02 13.52 10.73
C ASP A 105 12.31 12.96 10.10
N ASP A 106 12.60 11.67 10.33
CA ASP A 106 13.74 10.96 9.77
C ASP A 106 13.84 11.14 8.23
N PRO A 107 14.97 11.65 7.71
CA PRO A 107 15.10 11.99 6.29
C PRO A 107 14.89 10.81 5.34
N ASP A 108 15.38 9.61 5.70
CA ASP A 108 15.20 8.41 4.87
C ASP A 108 13.73 8.01 4.82
N PHE A 109 13.03 8.10 5.95
CA PHE A 109 11.60 7.79 6.03
C PHE A 109 10.78 8.76 5.19
N ARG A 110 11.06 10.06 5.31
CA ARG A 110 10.40 11.10 4.50
C ARG A 110 10.68 10.94 3.02
N ALA A 111 11.90 10.58 2.65
CA ALA A 111 12.28 10.29 1.27
C ALA A 111 11.53 9.06 0.72
N ALA A 112 11.42 7.98 1.52
CA ALA A 112 10.71 6.78 1.11
C ALA A 112 9.20 7.02 0.89
N LEU A 113 8.55 7.74 1.81
CA LEU A 113 7.13 8.13 1.67
C LEU A 113 6.88 8.97 0.42
N ARG A 114 7.73 9.98 0.19
CA ARG A 114 7.66 10.83 -1.01
C ARG A 114 7.83 10.01 -2.29
N SER A 115 8.87 9.16 -2.33
CA SER A 115 9.20 8.38 -3.52
C SER A 115 8.08 7.42 -3.90
N TYR A 116 7.46 6.78 -2.91
CA TYR A 116 6.26 5.98 -3.13
C TYR A 116 5.14 6.82 -3.75
N MET A 117 4.84 7.99 -3.17
CA MET A 117 3.69 8.79 -3.60
C MET A 117 3.88 9.32 -5.03
N GLU A 118 5.09 9.73 -5.39
CA GLU A 118 5.43 10.16 -6.75
C GLU A 118 5.28 9.01 -7.75
N TRP A 119 5.75 7.81 -7.40
CA TRP A 119 5.57 6.61 -8.23
C TRP A 119 4.08 6.23 -8.38
N ALA A 120 3.34 6.18 -7.26
CA ALA A 120 1.94 5.77 -7.23
C ALA A 120 1.04 6.73 -8.00
N VAL A 121 1.27 8.04 -7.89
CA VAL A 121 0.56 9.06 -8.67
C VAL A 121 0.88 8.91 -10.16
N GLY A 122 2.14 8.64 -10.53
CA GLY A 122 2.52 8.36 -11.92
C GLY A 122 1.75 7.17 -12.50
N GLU A 123 1.62 6.09 -11.72
CA GLU A 123 0.81 4.93 -12.10
C GLU A 123 -0.67 5.31 -12.27
N VAL A 124 -1.28 5.95 -11.27
CA VAL A 124 -2.69 6.36 -11.33
C VAL A 124 -2.98 7.27 -12.54
N VAL A 125 -2.09 8.23 -12.83
CA VAL A 125 -2.22 9.13 -13.99
C VAL A 125 -2.16 8.36 -15.30
N SER A 126 -1.35 7.29 -15.38
CA SER A 126 -1.27 6.44 -16.59
C SER A 126 -2.58 5.75 -16.92
N TYR A 127 -3.46 5.52 -15.93
CA TYR A 127 -4.82 4.97 -16.12
C TYR A 127 -5.89 6.05 -16.29
N SER A 128 -5.56 7.33 -16.19
CA SER A 128 -6.54 8.42 -16.31
C SER A 128 -7.20 8.56 -17.69
N PRO A 129 -6.56 8.25 -18.85
CA PRO A 129 -7.19 8.41 -20.16
C PRO A 129 -8.50 7.63 -20.26
N ARG A 130 -9.50 8.22 -20.94
CA ARG A 130 -10.80 7.58 -21.16
C ARG A 130 -10.65 6.24 -21.87
N GLY A 131 -11.34 5.21 -21.38
CA GLY A 131 -11.28 3.86 -21.94
C GLY A 131 -10.12 2.99 -21.42
N SER A 132 -9.30 3.50 -20.50
CA SER A 132 -8.27 2.69 -19.82
C SER A 132 -8.89 1.48 -19.12
N GLN A 133 -8.24 0.32 -19.28
CA GLN A 133 -8.66 -0.93 -18.65
C GLN A 133 -7.65 -1.35 -17.60
N VAL A 134 -8.14 -1.70 -16.42
CA VAL A 134 -7.31 -2.22 -15.33
C VAL A 134 -7.35 -3.74 -15.37
N ALA A 135 -6.17 -4.37 -15.39
CA ALA A 135 -6.08 -5.83 -15.31
C ALA A 135 -6.68 -6.32 -13.98
N PRO A 136 -7.37 -7.47 -13.95
CA PRO A 136 -7.93 -8.01 -12.72
C PRO A 136 -6.82 -8.54 -11.79
N SER A 137 -7.12 -8.56 -10.49
CA SER A 137 -6.31 -9.22 -9.46
C SER A 137 -4.84 -8.75 -9.37
N LEU A 138 -4.59 -7.48 -9.66
CA LEU A 138 -3.29 -6.87 -9.43
C LEU A 138 -3.00 -6.83 -7.91
N PRO A 139 -1.82 -7.31 -7.48
CA PRO A 139 -1.44 -7.26 -6.08
C PRO A 139 -1.12 -5.83 -5.65
N VAL A 140 -1.39 -5.51 -4.38
CA VAL A 140 -0.97 -4.23 -3.79
C VAL A 140 0.56 -4.15 -3.81
N PRO A 141 1.15 -3.05 -4.35
CA PRO A 141 2.60 -2.91 -4.41
C PRO A 141 3.20 -2.90 -3.01
N ARG A 142 4.37 -3.52 -2.84
CA ARG A 142 5.12 -3.45 -1.58
C ARG A 142 6.24 -2.44 -1.72
N TRP A 143 6.29 -1.48 -0.81
CA TRP A 143 7.31 -0.43 -0.80
C TRP A 143 8.20 -0.57 0.43
N SER A 144 9.49 -0.78 0.21
CA SER A 144 10.51 -0.81 1.26
C SER A 144 11.29 0.50 1.31
N TRP A 145 12.28 0.56 2.20
CA TRP A 145 13.20 1.70 2.30
C TRP A 145 14.01 1.93 1.03
N GLU A 146 14.20 0.89 0.23
CA GLU A 146 14.94 0.89 -1.03
C GLU A 146 14.04 1.14 -2.25
N GLY A 147 12.72 1.30 -2.06
CA GLY A 147 11.75 1.55 -3.13
C GLY A 147 10.77 0.40 -3.36
N LEU A 148 10.29 0.24 -4.60
CA LEU A 148 9.38 -0.84 -4.98
C LEU A 148 10.07 -2.19 -4.77
N ALA A 149 9.53 -3.01 -3.87
CA ALA A 149 10.02 -4.34 -3.60
C ALA A 149 9.31 -5.35 -4.50
N ASP A 150 10.08 -6.31 -5.04
CA ASP A 150 9.51 -7.44 -5.76
C ASP A 150 8.58 -8.22 -4.84
N ILE A 151 7.41 -8.58 -5.36
CA ILE A 151 6.55 -9.59 -4.73
C ILE A 151 7.24 -10.93 -4.97
N LYS A 152 8.22 -11.26 -4.12
CA LYS A 152 8.66 -12.64 -4.02
C LYS A 152 7.47 -13.42 -3.47
N THR A 153 6.80 -14.17 -4.33
CA THR A 153 5.86 -15.22 -3.95
C THR A 153 6.65 -16.15 -3.03
N ASP A 154 6.45 -16.03 -1.71
CA ASP A 154 7.09 -16.90 -0.74
C ASP A 154 6.47 -18.29 -0.88
N THR A 155 6.93 -19.00 -1.90
CA THR A 155 6.61 -20.41 -2.11
C THR A 155 7.56 -21.16 -1.20
N ARG A 156 7.27 -21.11 0.11
CA ARG A 156 7.96 -21.96 1.07
C ARG A 156 7.45 -23.38 0.85
N THR A 157 8.04 -24.06 -0.12
CA THR A 157 7.89 -25.50 -0.32
C THR A 157 8.41 -26.18 0.94
N ASP A 158 7.51 -26.64 1.79
CA ASP A 158 7.84 -27.49 2.92
C ASP A 158 8.23 -28.88 2.37
N THR A 159 9.48 -29.02 1.94
CA THR A 159 10.07 -30.34 1.68
C THR A 159 10.32 -31.00 3.03
N ARG A 160 9.29 -31.67 3.53
CA ARG A 160 9.40 -32.66 4.60
C ARG A 160 10.44 -33.69 4.18
N THR A 161 11.59 -33.68 4.84
CA THR A 161 12.64 -34.68 4.67
C THR A 161 12.12 -35.99 5.28
N ASP A 162 11.72 -36.94 4.43
CA ASP A 162 11.53 -38.33 4.82
C ASP A 162 12.92 -38.94 5.04
N THR A 163 13.36 -38.99 6.29
CA THR A 163 14.52 -39.79 6.67
C THR A 163 14.00 -41.10 7.24
N GLY A 164 14.02 -42.13 6.40
CA GLY A 164 13.84 -43.50 6.83
C GLY A 164 14.91 -43.89 7.86
N ALA A 165 14.48 -44.50 8.96
CA ALA A 165 15.33 -45.31 9.80
C ALA A 165 14.58 -46.60 10.12
N ALA A 166 15.01 -47.67 9.46
CA ALA A 166 14.66 -49.03 9.77
C ALA A 166 15.12 -49.39 11.20
N SER A 167 14.31 -50.16 11.92
CA SER A 167 14.82 -51.00 13.01
C SER A 167 14.08 -52.33 13.01
N GLN A 168 14.90 -53.37 12.90
CA GLN A 168 14.57 -54.78 12.98
C GLN A 168 13.94 -55.11 14.33
N VAL A 169 12.92 -55.96 14.33
CA VAL A 169 12.69 -56.88 15.44
C VAL A 169 12.50 -58.27 14.83
N VAL A 170 13.54 -59.08 15.00
CA VAL A 170 13.52 -60.53 14.86
C VAL A 170 12.69 -61.08 16.01
N SER A 171 11.77 -62.00 15.73
CA SER A 171 11.14 -62.81 16.76
C SER A 171 11.01 -64.22 16.23
N ASP A 172 11.89 -65.08 16.72
CA ASP A 172 11.82 -66.52 16.53
C ASP A 172 11.82 -67.20 17.91
N THR A 173 10.72 -67.93 18.14
CA THR A 173 10.55 -69.18 18.93
C THR A 173 10.73 -69.17 20.46
N PRO A 174 10.14 -70.15 21.20
CA PRO A 174 9.74 -71.52 20.84
C PRO A 174 8.26 -71.75 20.50
#